data_AF-A0AAE1P6L4-F1
#
_entry.id   AF-A0AAE1P6L4-F1
#
_cell.length_a   1.000
_cell.length_b   1.000
_cell.length_c   1.000
_cell.angle_alpha   90.00
_cell.angle_beta   90.00
_cell.angle_gamma   90.00
#
_symmetry.space_group_name_H-M   'P 1'
#
loop_
_entity.id
_entity.type
_entity.pdbx_description
1 polymer ?
#
loop_
_entity_poly.entity_id
_entity_poly.type
_entity_poly.pdbx_seq_one_letter_code
_entity_poly.pdbx_strand_id
1 'polypeptide(L)'
;VVFALNHTLSQQEILREGAGTLTYTTDHLITHYNCGDLDAVIFSQDTTQVPHLGNASLPPVDAATATHIDEYFREELIYRRNLRMGRRVVEILRANPDQSFFFAFGAGELKEEVVGWKGGR
;
A
#
# COMPACT_ATOMS: atom_id res chain seq x y z
N VAL A 1 18.26 5.68 -2.04
CA VAL A 1 17.61 5.32 -3.33
C VAL A 1 18.38 4.24 -4.08
N VAL A 2 19.68 4.40 -4.34
CA VAL A 2 20.49 3.41 -5.11
C VAL A 2 20.45 2.00 -4.51
N PHE A 3 20.55 1.87 -3.18
CA PHE A 3 20.42 0.57 -2.49
C PHE A 3 19.09 -0.14 -2.83
N ALA A 4 17.97 0.55 -2.67
CA ALA A 4 16.65 -0.02 -2.94
C ALA A 4 16.49 -0.43 -4.42
N LEU A 5 16.93 0.40 -5.36
CA LEU A 5 16.86 0.07 -6.79
C LEU A 5 17.71 -1.15 -7.14
N ASN A 6 18.94 -1.19 -6.63
CA ASN A 6 19.85 -2.30 -6.89
C ASN A 6 19.32 -3.61 -6.26
N HIS A 7 18.76 -3.49 -5.05
CA HIS A 7 18.14 -4.62 -4.37
C HIS A 7 16.91 -5.15 -5.12
N THR A 8 15.98 -4.28 -5.53
CA THR A 8 14.81 -4.68 -6.32
C THR A 8 15.19 -5.28 -7.67
N LEU A 9 16.18 -4.70 -8.36
CA LEU A 9 16.68 -5.24 -9.63
C LEU A 9 17.24 -6.65 -9.43
N SER A 10 18.08 -6.84 -8.41
CA SER A 10 18.63 -8.15 -8.06
C SER A 10 17.54 -9.19 -7.80
N GLN A 11 16.49 -8.84 -7.03
CA GLN A 11 15.35 -9.73 -6.81
C GLN A 11 14.62 -10.08 -8.12
N GLN A 12 14.41 -9.11 -9.01
CA GLN A 12 13.74 -9.34 -10.28
C GLN A 12 14.57 -10.22 -11.22
N GLU A 13 15.90 -10.10 -11.21
CA GLU A 13 16.79 -10.95 -11.98
C GLU A 13 16.77 -12.41 -11.50
N ILE A 14 16.75 -12.64 -10.17
CA ILE A 14 16.58 -13.97 -9.58
C ILE A 14 15.26 -14.62 -10.03
N LEU A 15 14.17 -13.84 -10.05
CA LEU A 15 12.87 -14.31 -10.54
C LEU A 15 12.90 -14.59 -12.05
N ARG A 16 13.53 -13.71 -12.85
CA ARG A 16 13.67 -13.85 -14.30
C ARG A 16 14.46 -15.11 -14.68
N GLU A 17 15.47 -15.45 -13.89
CA GLU A 17 16.29 -16.66 -14.07
C GLU A 17 15.59 -17.95 -13.62
N GLY A 18 14.38 -17.83 -13.05
CA GLY A 18 13.62 -18.97 -12.53
C GLY A 18 14.16 -19.53 -11.21
N ALA A 19 15.11 -18.83 -10.58
CA ALA A 19 15.74 -19.22 -9.32
C ALA A 19 14.96 -18.73 -8.08
N GLY A 20 14.03 -17.78 -8.26
CA GLY A 20 13.17 -17.27 -7.20
C GLY A 20 11.76 -17.85 -7.24
N THR A 21 11.16 -18.08 -6.07
CA THR A 21 9.75 -18.43 -5.94
C THR A 21 8.91 -17.17 -5.79
N LEU A 22 7.98 -16.93 -6.72
CA LEU A 22 6.92 -15.96 -6.48
C LEU A 22 6.07 -16.42 -5.30
N THR A 23 5.61 -15.48 -4.47
CA THR A 23 4.70 -15.76 -3.35
C THR A 23 3.35 -16.30 -3.82
N TYR A 24 2.97 -16.01 -5.07
CA TYR A 24 1.77 -16.52 -5.71
C TYR A 24 2.05 -16.91 -7.15
N THR A 25 1.43 -18.00 -7.60
CA THR A 25 1.43 -18.39 -9.01
C THR A 25 0.43 -17.57 -9.80
N THR A 26 0.62 -17.48 -11.12
CA THR A 26 -0.32 -16.80 -12.02
C THR A 26 -1.73 -17.38 -11.90
N ASP A 27 -1.86 -18.71 -11.78
CA ASP A 27 -3.15 -19.38 -11.61
C ASP A 27 -3.84 -18.99 -10.30
N HIS A 28 -3.07 -18.81 -9.22
CA HIS A 28 -3.59 -18.32 -7.95
C HIS A 28 -4.12 -16.89 -8.10
N LEU A 29 -3.36 -16.00 -8.75
CA LEU A 29 -3.78 -14.62 -9.01
C LEU A 29 -5.06 -14.55 -9.87
N ILE A 30 -5.16 -15.38 -10.91
CA ILE A 30 -6.36 -15.46 -11.78
C ILE A 30 -7.58 -15.90 -10.98
N THR A 31 -7.42 -16.91 -10.12
CA THR A 31 -8.52 -17.43 -9.30
C THR A 31 -9.05 -16.37 -8.35
N HIS A 32 -8.16 -15.66 -7.65
CA HIS A 32 -8.55 -14.61 -6.71
C HIS A 32 -9.16 -13.38 -7.39
N TYR A 33 -8.67 -13.01 -8.57
CA TYR A 33 -9.29 -11.97 -9.39
C TYR A 33 -10.74 -12.34 -9.75
N ASN A 34 -10.95 -13.57 -10.23
CA ASN A 34 -12.28 -14.04 -10.63
C ASN A 34 -13.25 -14.15 -9.45
N CYS A 35 -12.75 -14.45 -8.25
CA CYS A 35 -13.56 -14.56 -7.04
C CYS A 35 -13.79 -13.22 -6.32
N GLY A 36 -13.18 -12.12 -6.78
CA GLY A 36 -13.29 -10.82 -6.12
C GLY A 36 -12.54 -10.70 -4.79
N ASP A 37 -11.61 -11.61 -4.50
CA ASP A 37 -10.79 -11.66 -3.28
C ASP A 37 -9.31 -11.30 -3.56
N LEU A 38 -9.08 -10.52 -4.62
CA LEU A 38 -7.73 -10.12 -5.00
C LEU A 38 -7.07 -9.26 -3.93
N ASP A 39 -7.87 -8.58 -3.09
CA ASP A 39 -7.38 -7.78 -1.97
C ASP A 39 -6.62 -8.63 -0.94
N ALA A 40 -7.06 -9.87 -0.68
CA ALA A 40 -6.38 -10.77 0.24
C ALA A 40 -5.09 -11.39 -0.34
N VAL A 41 -4.76 -11.14 -1.61
CA VAL A 41 -3.58 -11.71 -2.29
C VAL A 41 -2.59 -10.66 -2.77
N ILE A 42 -3.09 -9.50 -3.22
CA ILE A 42 -2.25 -8.38 -3.66
C ILE A 42 -1.95 -7.40 -2.50
N PHE A 43 -2.84 -7.27 -1.51
CA PHE A 43 -2.67 -6.33 -0.39
C PHE A 43 -2.41 -6.98 0.98
N SER A 44 -2.41 -8.30 1.09
CA SER A 44 -2.21 -9.02 2.36
C SER A 44 -0.75 -9.14 2.81
N GLN A 45 0.22 -8.69 2.00
CA GLN A 45 1.50 -8.27 2.55
C GLN A 45 1.34 -6.91 3.21
N ASP A 46 0.78 -6.96 4.42
CA ASP A 46 0.94 -5.94 5.45
C ASP A 46 0.56 -4.51 5.03
N THR A 47 -0.56 -4.31 4.33
CA THR A 47 -1.18 -2.98 3.99
C THR A 47 -0.28 -1.94 3.31
N THR A 48 0.96 -2.32 3.00
CA THR A 48 1.98 -1.46 2.44
C THR A 48 2.33 -2.05 1.10
N GLN A 49 2.07 -1.30 0.05
CA GLN A 49 2.67 -1.56 -1.26
C GLN A 49 4.18 -1.25 -1.24
N VAL A 50 4.84 -1.45 -0.10
CA VAL A 50 6.26 -1.25 0.10
C VAL A 50 6.86 -2.64 0.08
N PRO A 51 7.72 -2.97 -0.90
CA PRO A 51 8.34 -4.29 -0.97
C PRO A 51 9.12 -4.52 0.34
N HIS A 52 8.92 -5.68 0.98
CA HIS A 52 9.75 -6.09 2.10
C HIS A 52 11.15 -6.45 1.60
N LEU A 53 12.14 -5.62 1.89
CA LEU A 53 13.53 -5.85 1.46
C LEU A 53 14.22 -6.96 2.28
N GLY A 54 13.63 -7.40 3.40
CA GLY A 54 14.22 -8.36 4.34
C GLY A 54 14.16 -9.84 3.94
N ASN A 55 13.51 -10.21 2.82
CA ASN A 55 13.28 -11.63 2.47
C ASN A 55 14.40 -12.27 1.63
N ALA A 56 15.42 -11.49 1.27
CA ALA A 56 16.62 -11.96 0.60
C ALA A 56 17.70 -12.26 1.65
N SER A 57 18.53 -13.29 1.41
CA SER A 57 19.71 -13.58 2.24
C SER A 57 20.75 -12.46 2.10
N LEU A 58 20.51 -11.33 2.78
CA LEU A 58 21.33 -10.13 2.73
C LEU A 58 22.49 -10.23 3.73
N PRO A 59 23.66 -9.68 3.39
CA PRO A 59 24.70 -9.40 4.37
C PRO A 59 24.14 -8.59 5.55
N PRO A 60 24.67 -8.74 6.78
CA PRO A 60 24.10 -8.09 7.98
C PRO A 60 23.94 -6.57 7.88
N VAL A 61 24.85 -5.89 7.19
CA VAL A 61 24.79 -4.43 6.95
C VAL A 61 23.67 -4.04 5.99
N ASP A 62 23.45 -4.86 4.97
CA ASP A 62 22.39 -4.63 3.98
C ASP A 62 21.03 -4.99 4.58
N ALA A 63 20.97 -6.01 5.42
CA ALA A 63 19.77 -6.37 6.18
C ALA A 63 19.34 -5.22 7.12
N ALA A 64 20.28 -4.65 7.88
CA ALA A 64 19.99 -3.50 8.74
C ALA A 64 19.53 -2.27 7.95
N THR A 65 20.14 -2.03 6.78
CA THR A 65 19.75 -0.93 5.88
C THR A 65 18.35 -1.16 5.30
N ALA A 66 18.03 -2.38 4.89
CA ALA A 66 16.72 -2.79 4.42
C ALA A 66 15.64 -2.57 5.49
N THR A 67 15.86 -3.05 6.72
CA THR A 67 14.92 -2.85 7.84
C THR A 67 14.68 -1.37 8.11
N HIS A 68 15.73 -0.55 8.11
CA HIS A 68 15.58 0.89 8.35
C HIS A 68 14.75 1.58 7.26
N ILE A 69 14.92 1.17 6.00
CA ILE A 69 14.14 1.68 4.87
C ILE A 69 12.67 1.27 5.00
N ASP A 70 12.41 0.02 5.34
CA ASP A 70 11.05 -0.51 5.53
C ASP A 70 10.32 0.24 6.66
N GLU A 71 11.00 0.45 7.80
CA GLU A 71 10.47 1.22 8.94
C GLU A 71 10.15 2.67 8.55
N TYR A 72 11.08 3.34 7.84
CA TYR A 72 10.87 4.70 7.37
C TYR A 72 9.64 4.82 6.46
N PHE A 73 9.49 3.90 5.51
CA PHE A 73 8.33 3.91 4.63
C PHE A 73 7.03 3.59 5.35
N ARG A 74 7.04 2.68 6.33
CA ARG A 74 5.86 2.39 7.16
C ARG A 74 5.40 3.64 7.91
N GLU A 75 6.34 4.38 8.50
CA GLU A 75 6.09 5.64 9.19
C GLU A 75 5.50 6.71 8.27
N GLU A 76 6.14 6.98 7.13
CA GLU A 76 5.71 8.05 6.23
C GLU A 76 4.42 7.74 5.46
N LEU A 77 4.32 6.52 4.91
CA LEU A 77 3.28 6.15 3.96
C LEU A 77 2.03 5.59 4.63
N ILE A 78 2.15 4.98 5.82
CA ILE A 78 0.98 4.56 6.60
C ILE A 78 0.67 5.58 7.68
N TYR A 79 1.53 5.68 8.69
CA TYR A 79 1.15 6.33 9.95
C TYR A 79 0.94 7.82 9.74
N ARG A 80 1.92 8.51 9.14
CA ARG A 80 1.82 9.94 8.85
C ARG A 80 0.76 10.26 7.80
N ARG A 81 0.60 9.41 6.79
CA ARG A 81 -0.50 9.54 5.81
C ARG A 81 -1.87 9.48 6.50
N ASN A 82 -2.09 8.46 7.32
CA ASN A 82 -3.35 8.25 8.03
C ASN A 82 -3.62 9.38 9.03
N LEU A 83 -2.59 9.87 9.71
CA LEU A 83 -2.70 11.03 10.60
C LEU A 83 -3.16 12.28 9.83
N ARG A 84 -2.56 12.57 8.68
CA ARG A 84 -2.97 13.72 7.84
C ARG A 84 -4.39 13.55 7.30
N MET A 85 -4.78 12.34 6.87
CA MET A 85 -6.14 12.05 6.42
C MET A 85 -7.17 12.24 7.53
N GLY A 86 -6.92 11.69 8.72
CA GLY A 86 -7.81 11.84 9.87
C GLY A 86 -7.99 13.29 10.31
N ARG A 87 -6.92 14.10 10.31
CA ARG A 87 -7.02 15.54 10.58
C ARG A 87 -7.96 16.26 9.61
N ARG A 88 -7.81 16.00 8.30
CA ARG A 88 -8.68 16.59 7.27
C ARG A 88 -10.14 16.18 7.43
N VAL A 89 -10.40 14.91 7.74
CA VAL A 89 -11.77 14.42 8.00
C VAL A 89 -12.41 15.20 9.15
N VAL A 90 -11.69 15.39 10.26
CA VAL A 90 -12.18 16.16 11.40
C VAL A 90 -12.44 17.62 11.03
N GLU A 91 -11.56 18.24 10.23
CA GLU A 91 -11.76 19.61 9.74
C GLU A 91 -13.02 19.74 8.88
N ILE A 92 -13.25 18.80 7.96
CA ILE A 92 -14.43 18.78 7.08
C ILE A 92 -15.72 18.66 7.89
N LEU A 93 -15.76 17.73 8.86
CA LEU A 93 -16.92 17.52 9.73
C LEU A 93 -17.23 18.75 10.60
N ARG A 94 -16.20 19.41 11.13
CA ARG A 94 -16.37 20.64 11.93
C ARG A 94 -16.86 21.83 11.10
N ALA A 95 -16.39 21.95 9.87
CA ALA A 95 -16.79 23.04 8.99
C ALA A 95 -18.23 22.90 8.47
N ASN A 96 -18.80 21.69 8.47
CA ASN A 96 -20.09 21.39 7.87
C ASN A 96 -20.98 20.52 8.80
N PRO A 97 -21.44 21.06 9.94
CA PRO A 97 -22.16 20.28 10.95
C PRO A 97 -23.52 19.72 10.48
N ASP A 98 -24.15 20.38 9.51
CA ASP A 98 -25.48 20.00 9.00
C ASP A 98 -25.43 19.10 7.76
N GLN A 99 -24.23 18.69 7.34
CA GLN A 99 -24.02 17.85 6.16
C GLN A 99 -23.56 16.45 6.54
N SER A 100 -24.04 15.46 5.78
CA SER A 100 -23.56 14.08 5.89
C SER A 100 -22.49 13.83 4.83
N PHE A 101 -21.43 13.12 5.22
CA PHE A 101 -20.29 12.80 4.35
C PHE A 101 -20.10 11.30 4.22
N PHE A 102 -19.65 10.87 3.04
CA PHE A 102 -19.13 9.54 2.80
C PHE A 102 -17.65 9.66 2.43
N PHE A 103 -16.76 9.03 3.20
CA PHE A 103 -15.32 9.02 2.94
C PHE A 103 -14.90 7.64 2.45
N ALA A 104 -14.26 7.60 1.29
CA ALA A 104 -13.59 6.40 0.78
C ALA A 104 -12.08 6.60 0.88
N PHE A 105 -11.39 5.70 1.59
CA PHE A 105 -9.92 5.75 1.74
C PHE A 105 -9.30 4.63 0.91
N GLY A 106 -8.34 4.98 0.04
CA GLY A 106 -7.70 4.02 -0.86
C GLY A 106 -6.60 4.67 -1.71
N ALA A 107 -6.05 3.92 -2.67
CA ALA A 107 -5.04 4.37 -3.63
C ALA A 107 -5.65 4.89 -4.96
N GLY A 108 -6.91 5.34 -4.92
CA GLY A 108 -7.59 5.94 -6.06
C GLY A 108 -7.54 7.46 -6.00
N GLU A 109 -7.24 8.09 -7.13
CA GLU A 109 -7.42 9.53 -7.34
C GLU A 109 -8.92 9.85 -7.23
N LEU A 110 -9.34 10.39 -6.08
CA LEU A 110 -10.65 11.02 -5.97
C LEU A 110 -10.55 12.41 -6.59
N LYS A 111 -11.05 12.57 -7.81
CA LYS A 111 -11.41 13.90 -8.32
C LYS A 111 -12.45 14.44 -7.35
N GLU A 112 -12.10 15.51 -6.63
CA GLU A 112 -13.04 16.25 -5.79
C GLU A 112 -14.21 16.71 -6.66
N GLU A 113 -15.28 15.93 -6.67
CA GLU A 113 -16.61 16.43 -6.99
C GLU A 113 -17.41 16.27 -5.70
N VAL A 114 -17.61 17.40 -5.01
CA VAL A 114 -18.51 17.46 -3.85
C VAL A 114 -19.93 17.31 -4.39
N VAL A 115 -20.37 16.07 -4.57
CA VAL A 115 -21.77 15.77 -4.89
C VAL A 115 -22.53 15.81 -3.57
N GLY A 116 -23.08 16.98 -3.26
CA GLY A 116 -24.00 17.14 -2.13
C GLY A 116 -25.27 16.32 -2.36
N TRP A 117 -25.42 15.21 -1.63
CA TRP A 117 -26.68 14.46 -1.63
C TRP A 117 -27.71 15.17 -0.75
N LYS A 118 -28.63 15.93 -1.35
CA LYS A 118 -29.85 16.38 -0.65
C LYS A 118 -30.85 15.23 -0.63
N GLY A 119 -30.79 14.42 0.42
CA GLY A 119 -31.85 13.46 0.74
C GLY A 119 -33.13 14.22 1.11
N GLY A 120 -34.13 14.16 0.23
CA GLY A 120 -35.49 14.61 0.54
C GLY A 120 -36.12 13.69 1.59
N ARG A 121 -36.86 14.30 2.53
CA ARG A 121 -37.77 13.60 3.44
C ARG A 121 -38.86 12.87 2.67
#